data_AF-A0A0F9GWU2-F1
#
_entry.id   AF-A0A0F9GWU2-F1
#
_cell.length_a   1.000
_cell.length_b   1.000
_cell.length_c   1.000
_cell.angle_alpha   90.00
_cell.angle_beta   90.00
_cell.angle_gamma   90.00
#
_symmetry.space_group_name_H-M   'P 1'
#
loop_
_entity.id
_entity.type
_entity.pdbx_description
1 polymer ?
#
loop_
_entity_poly.entity_id
_entity_poly.type
_entity_poly.pdbx_seq_one_letter_code
_entity_poly.pdbx_strand_id
1 'polypeptide(L)'
;MFKTREEYRKYHREWKRKKREDEDFREKERVNNRKYREKNKNKIKEIQRLADKKRKKKHLNKIQARKAVNQAIKSKKMERGKCVKCGVKNAEGHHEDYSKPLKVIWFCGMHHRLIHRKNWGIQELEIKTK
;
A
#
# COMPACT_ATOMS: atom_id res chain seq x y z
N MET A 1 -34.11 -7.85 24.11
CA MET A 1 -33.46 -8.83 23.21
C MET A 1 -33.48 -8.23 21.80
N PHE A 2 -32.36 -8.19 21.06
CA PHE A 2 -32.35 -7.65 19.68
C PHE A 2 -33.15 -8.60 18.77
N LYS A 3 -33.99 -8.06 17.89
CA LYS A 3 -34.87 -8.85 17.01
C LYS A 3 -34.11 -9.34 15.77
N THR A 4 -33.04 -8.64 15.37
CA THR A 4 -32.20 -9.05 14.23
C THR A 4 -30.69 -8.86 14.46
N ARG A 5 -29.89 -9.54 13.63
CA ARG A 5 -28.42 -9.38 13.61
C ARG A 5 -27.99 -7.99 13.16
N GLU A 6 -28.78 -7.33 12.34
CA GLU A 6 -28.51 -5.98 11.86
C GLU A 6 -28.73 -4.94 12.97
N GLU A 7 -29.82 -5.08 13.72
CA GLU A 7 -30.10 -4.25 14.90
C GLU A 7 -28.97 -4.36 15.93
N TYR A 8 -28.50 -5.57 16.24
CA TYR A 8 -27.36 -5.77 17.13
C TYR A 8 -26.08 -5.09 16.59
N ARG A 9 -25.78 -5.22 15.30
CA ARG A 9 -24.62 -4.57 14.68
C ARG A 9 -24.72 -3.05 14.75
N LYS A 10 -25.91 -2.48 14.53
CA LYS A 10 -26.15 -1.04 14.65
C LYS A 10 -25.93 -0.57 16.08
N TYR A 11 -26.58 -1.22 17.05
CA TYR A 11 -26.39 -0.95 18.48
C TYR A 11 -24.91 -1.02 18.87
N HIS A 12 -24.21 -2.09 18.51
CA HIS A 12 -22.81 -2.29 18.87
C HIS A 12 -21.88 -1.25 18.21
N ARG A 13 -22.17 -0.80 16.98
CA ARG A 13 -21.44 0.29 16.32
C ARG A 13 -21.61 1.61 17.07
N GLU A 14 -22.84 1.96 17.45
CA GLU A 14 -23.14 3.17 18.20
C GLU A 14 -22.54 3.15 19.61
N TRP A 15 -22.65 2.01 20.29
CA TRP A 15 -21.99 1.78 21.58
C TRP A 15 -20.47 1.96 21.48
N LYS A 16 -19.83 1.36 20.46
CA LYS A 16 -18.39 1.54 20.20
C LYS A 16 -18.05 2.99 19.87
N ARG A 17 -18.91 3.74 19.18
CA ARG A 17 -18.68 5.16 18.89
C ARG A 17 -18.63 5.97 20.17
N LYS A 18 -19.67 5.87 21.01
CA LYS A 18 -19.74 6.57 22.31
C LYS A 18 -18.55 6.20 23.20
N LYS A 19 -18.18 4.92 23.26
CA LYS A 19 -17.04 4.47 24.05
C LYS A 19 -15.66 4.87 23.53
N ARG A 20 -15.54 5.34 22.27
CA ARG A 20 -14.27 5.90 21.77
C ARG A 20 -14.01 7.31 22.30
N GLU A 21 -15.04 8.03 22.74
CA GLU A 21 -14.90 9.37 23.31
C GLU A 21 -14.46 9.28 24.79
N ASP A 22 -14.81 8.18 25.46
CA ASP A 22 -14.41 7.82 26.82
C ASP A 22 -12.91 7.47 26.90
N GLU A 23 -12.14 8.31 27.57
CA GLU A 23 -10.67 8.19 27.66
C GLU A 23 -10.22 6.98 28.48
N ASP A 24 -10.85 6.72 29.62
CA ASP A 24 -10.55 5.57 30.47
C ASP A 24 -10.81 4.26 29.72
N PHE A 25 -11.90 4.21 28.96
CA PHE A 25 -12.18 3.06 28.11
C PHE A 25 -11.11 2.88 27.03
N ARG A 26 -10.69 3.96 26.36
CA ARG A 26 -9.61 3.90 25.36
C ARG A 26 -8.31 3.40 25.97
N GLU A 27 -7.95 3.89 27.15
CA GLU A 27 -6.71 3.50 27.80
C GLU A 27 -6.76 2.04 28.24
N LYS A 28 -7.87 1.60 28.83
CA LYS A 28 -8.12 0.19 29.15
C LYS A 28 -8.00 -0.71 27.92
N GLU A 29 -8.59 -0.32 26.79
CA GLU A 29 -8.47 -1.05 25.52
C GLU A 29 -7.02 -1.08 25.01
N ARG A 30 -6.27 0.02 25.09
CA ARG A 30 -4.85 0.06 24.68
C ARG A 30 -4.01 -0.90 25.51
N VAL A 31 -4.16 -0.86 26.84
CA VAL A 31 -3.44 -1.76 27.77
C VAL A 31 -3.81 -3.21 27.49
N ASN A 32 -5.09 -3.53 27.35
CA ASN A 32 -5.55 -4.89 27.04
C ASN A 32 -5.02 -5.37 25.70
N ASN A 33 -5.06 -4.53 24.66
CA ASN A 33 -4.51 -4.86 23.35
C ASN A 33 -2.99 -5.07 23.40
N ARG A 34 -2.26 -4.27 24.18
CA ARG A 34 -0.82 -4.46 24.41
C ARG A 34 -0.54 -5.79 25.09
N LYS A 35 -1.25 -6.10 26.19
CA LYS A 35 -1.13 -7.39 26.91
C LYS A 35 -1.45 -8.57 26.00
N TYR A 36 -2.52 -8.47 25.21
CA TYR A 36 -2.88 -9.49 24.23
C TYR A 36 -1.77 -9.69 23.18
N ARG A 37 -1.21 -8.59 22.65
CA ARG A 37 -0.12 -8.65 21.66
C ARG A 37 1.14 -9.28 22.22
N GLU A 38 1.51 -8.97 23.47
CA GLU A 38 2.69 -9.57 24.10
C GLU A 38 2.46 -11.05 24.40
N LYS A 39 1.34 -11.40 25.03
CA LYS A 39 0.98 -12.80 25.34
C LYS A 39 0.89 -13.67 24.07
N ASN A 40 0.45 -13.10 22.95
CA ASN A 40 0.25 -13.81 21.68
C ASN A 40 1.29 -13.45 20.62
N LYS A 41 2.45 -12.93 21.01
CA LYS A 41 3.48 -12.39 20.10
C LYS A 41 3.87 -13.36 18.99
N ASN A 42 4.12 -14.62 19.34
CA ASN A 42 4.50 -15.65 18.37
C ASN A 42 3.36 -16.00 17.41
N LYS A 43 2.13 -16.12 17.92
CA LYS A 43 0.94 -16.35 17.10
C LYS A 43 0.70 -15.21 16.11
N ILE A 44 0.83 -13.96 16.56
CA ILE A 44 0.67 -12.78 15.72
C ILE A 44 1.77 -12.73 14.64
N LYS A 45 3.02 -12.99 15.03
CA LYS A 45 4.15 -13.09 14.08
C LYS A 45 3.90 -14.16 13.01
N GLU A 46 3.37 -15.32 13.38
CA GLU A 46 3.08 -16.39 12.43
C GLU A 46 1.96 -16.00 11.46
N ILE A 47 0.88 -15.41 11.97
CA ILE A 47 -0.20 -14.86 11.12
C ILE A 47 0.35 -13.82 10.14
N GLN A 48 1.20 -12.91 10.61
CA GLN A 48 1.85 -11.90 9.78
C GLN A 48 2.73 -12.54 8.70
N ARG A 49 3.55 -13.54 9.06
CA ARG A 49 4.41 -14.29 8.13
C ARG A 49 3.60 -14.96 7.03
N LEU A 50 2.49 -15.62 7.38
CA LEU A 50 1.61 -16.28 6.41
C LEU A 50 0.93 -15.27 5.48
N ALA A 51 0.45 -14.15 6.03
CA ALA A 51 -0.12 -13.06 5.24
C ALA A 51 0.91 -12.45 4.28
N ASP A 52 2.15 -12.25 4.73
CA ASP A 52 3.25 -11.75 3.91
C ASP A 52 3.64 -12.74 2.81
N LYS A 53 3.68 -14.05 3.11
CA LYS A 53 3.92 -15.09 2.10
C LYS A 53 2.84 -15.06 1.01
N LYS A 54 1.57 -14.95 1.40
CA LYS A 54 0.44 -14.86 0.46
C LYS A 54 0.51 -13.59 -0.38
N ARG A 55 0.79 -12.43 0.23
CA ARG A 55 0.96 -11.14 -0.45
C ARG A 55 2.12 -11.19 -1.45
N LYS A 56 3.27 -11.74 -1.05
CA LYS A 56 4.44 -11.91 -1.92
C LYS A 56 4.13 -12.78 -3.13
N LYS A 57 3.44 -13.91 -2.93
CA LYS A 57 3.00 -14.79 -4.03
C LYS A 57 2.05 -14.06 -4.99
N LYS A 58 1.06 -13.34 -4.46
CA LYS A 58 0.08 -12.57 -5.27
C LYS A 58 0.74 -11.46 -6.09
N HIS A 59 1.81 -10.85 -5.59
CA HIS A 59 2.47 -9.72 -6.25
C HIS A 59 3.85 -10.06 -6.79
N LEU A 60 4.12 -11.34 -7.07
CA LEU A 60 5.43 -11.82 -7.50
C LEU A 60 5.92 -11.09 -8.75
N ASN A 61 5.08 -10.97 -9.78
CA ASN A 61 5.42 -10.28 -11.03
C ASN A 61 5.80 -8.81 -10.78
N LYS A 62 5.05 -8.09 -9.93
CA LYS A 62 5.35 -6.70 -9.58
C LYS A 62 6.69 -6.58 -8.85
N ILE A 63 6.99 -7.51 -7.95
CA ILE A 63 8.25 -7.55 -7.21
C ILE A 63 9.42 -7.83 -8.17
N GLN A 64 9.28 -8.80 -9.07
CA GLN A 64 10.29 -9.14 -10.05
C GLN A 64 10.57 -7.98 -11.02
N ALA A 65 9.53 -7.32 -11.53
CA ALA A 65 9.69 -6.18 -12.43
C ALA A 65 10.45 -5.02 -11.78
N ARG A 66 10.10 -4.66 -10.54
CA ARG A 66 10.83 -3.65 -9.77
C ARG A 66 12.28 -4.05 -9.51
N LYS A 67 12.52 -5.33 -9.19
CA LYS A 67 13.86 -5.85 -8.96
C LYS A 67 14.72 -5.76 -10.22
N ALA A 68 14.17 -6.09 -11.39
CA ALA A 68 14.87 -6.01 -12.67
C ALA A 68 15.29 -4.57 -13.00
N VAL A 69 14.40 -3.59 -12.83
CA VAL A 69 14.74 -2.16 -13.01
C VAL A 69 15.86 -1.73 -12.09
N ASN A 70 15.77 -2.06 -10.79
CA ASN A 70 16.81 -1.71 -9.82
C ASN A 70 18.15 -2.37 -10.14
N GLN A 71 18.15 -3.62 -10.63
CA GLN A 71 19.36 -4.31 -11.07
C GLN A 71 19.93 -3.68 -12.33
N ALA A 72 19.10 -3.32 -13.31
CA ALA A 72 19.54 -2.64 -14.53
C ALA A 72 20.19 -1.29 -14.20
N ILE A 73 19.63 -0.52 -13.25
CA ILE A 73 20.24 0.71 -12.75
C ILE A 73 21.56 0.44 -12.05
N LYS A 74 21.59 -0.50 -11.10
CA LYS A 74 22.80 -0.82 -10.33
C LYS A 74 23.95 -1.30 -11.23
N SER A 75 23.63 -2.06 -12.27
CA SER A 75 24.58 -2.56 -13.26
C SER A 75 24.90 -1.58 -14.39
N LYS A 76 24.39 -0.33 -14.31
CA LYS A 76 24.57 0.72 -15.32
C LYS A 76 24.05 0.34 -16.73
N LYS A 77 23.17 -0.65 -16.83
CA LYS A 77 22.48 -1.02 -18.08
C LYS A 77 21.25 -0.15 -18.38
N MET A 78 20.81 0.63 -17.39
CA MET A 78 19.69 1.55 -17.48
C MET A 78 20.01 2.75 -16.59
N GLU A 79 19.72 3.95 -17.07
CA GLU A 79 19.77 5.13 -16.22
C GLU A 79 18.39 5.43 -15.64
N ARG A 80 18.37 5.98 -14.41
CA ARG A 80 17.13 6.44 -13.81
C ARG A 80 16.67 7.71 -14.53
N GLY A 81 15.50 7.65 -15.18
CA GLY A 81 14.91 8.82 -15.83
C GLY A 81 14.34 9.83 -14.84
N LYS A 82 13.96 10.99 -15.38
CA LYS A 82 13.27 12.06 -14.65
C LYS A 82 11.75 11.88 -14.76
N CYS A 83 11.00 12.48 -13.85
CA CYS A 83 9.55 12.53 -13.94
C CYS A 83 9.12 13.10 -15.30
N VAL A 84 8.34 12.36 -16.09
CA VAL A 84 7.88 12.82 -17.41
C VAL A 84 6.93 14.02 -17.33
N LYS A 85 6.38 14.32 -16.15
CA LYS A 85 5.46 15.45 -15.95
C LYS A 85 6.08 16.73 -15.40
N CYS A 86 7.11 16.62 -14.57
CA CYS A 86 7.72 17.81 -13.95
C CYS A 86 9.25 17.85 -14.04
N GLY A 87 9.89 16.87 -14.66
CA GLY A 87 11.34 16.83 -14.84
C GLY A 87 12.16 16.56 -13.57
N VAL A 88 11.54 16.33 -12.41
CA VAL A 88 12.27 16.02 -11.17
C VAL A 88 13.00 14.67 -11.30
N LYS A 89 14.30 14.64 -10.94
CA LYS A 89 15.16 13.44 -11.00
C LYS A 89 14.78 12.35 -9.98
N ASN A 90 14.14 12.72 -8.88
CA ASN A 90 13.64 11.77 -7.89
C ASN A 90 12.36 11.09 -8.39
N ALA A 91 12.51 10.21 -9.37
CA ALA A 91 11.42 9.48 -10.01
C ALA A 91 11.45 7.98 -9.68
N GLU A 92 10.25 7.41 -9.67
CA GLU A 92 9.94 6.01 -9.51
C GLU A 92 9.50 5.44 -10.87
N GLY A 93 9.91 4.20 -11.16
CA GLY A 93 9.49 3.51 -12.37
C GLY A 93 8.06 3.00 -12.23
N HIS A 94 7.16 3.52 -13.05
CA HIS A 94 5.80 3.04 -13.23
C HIS A 94 5.78 1.97 -14.33
N HIS A 95 5.18 0.83 -14.02
CA HIS A 95 4.97 -0.28 -14.96
C HIS A 95 3.51 -0.31 -15.39
N GLU A 96 3.25 -0.08 -16.68
CA GLU A 96 1.93 -0.35 -17.29
C GLU A 96 1.72 -1.86 -17.43
N ASP A 97 2.76 -2.55 -17.92
CA ASP A 97 2.78 -3.98 -18.15
C ASP A 97 3.94 -4.60 -17.35
N TYR A 98 3.58 -5.27 -16.26
CA TYR A 98 4.56 -5.93 -15.39
C TYR A 98 5.24 -7.16 -16.04
N SER A 99 4.77 -7.63 -17.21
CA SER A 99 5.47 -8.67 -17.99
C SER A 99 6.68 -8.13 -18.76
N LYS A 100 6.78 -6.80 -18.91
CA LYS A 100 7.89 -6.08 -19.57
C LYS A 100 8.67 -5.30 -18.52
N PRO A 101 9.51 -5.97 -17.71
CA PRO A 101 10.00 -5.42 -16.45
C PRO A 101 10.88 -4.16 -16.62
N LEU A 102 11.59 -4.04 -17.74
CA LEU A 102 12.44 -2.88 -18.04
C LEU A 102 11.72 -1.76 -18.78
N LYS A 103 10.46 -1.97 -19.21
CA LYS A 103 9.64 -0.93 -19.82
C LYS A 103 8.94 -0.14 -18.70
N VAL A 104 9.57 0.94 -18.26
CA VAL A 104 9.05 1.82 -17.22
C VAL A 104 8.92 3.25 -17.69
N ILE A 105 7.92 3.93 -17.15
CA ILE A 105 7.75 5.38 -17.30
C ILE A 105 8.08 6.01 -15.95
N TRP A 106 8.90 7.05 -15.97
CA TRP A 106 9.40 7.68 -14.76
C TRP A 106 8.44 8.76 -14.27
N PHE A 107 7.97 8.64 -13.02
CA PHE A 107 7.15 9.67 -12.36
C PHE A 107 7.70 9.97 -10.96
N CYS A 108 7.67 11.22 -10.53
CA CYS A 108 7.92 11.53 -9.11
C CYS A 108 6.81 10.93 -8.23
N GLY A 109 7.07 10.73 -6.93
CA GLY A 109 6.12 10.07 -6.03
C GLY A 109 4.71 10.70 -6.00
N MET A 110 4.59 12.02 -6.20
CA MET A 110 3.30 12.70 -6.32
C MET A 110 2.56 12.23 -7.59
N HIS A 111 3.17 12.38 -8.77
CA HIS A 111 2.55 11.98 -10.03
C HIS A 111 2.31 10.48 -10.09
N HIS A 112 3.20 9.65 -9.54
CA HIS A 112 3.01 8.20 -9.48
C HIS A 112 1.75 7.82 -8.69
N ARG A 113 1.47 8.47 -7.55
CA ARG A 113 0.23 8.27 -6.78
C ARG A 113 -1.00 8.77 -7.53
N LEU A 114 -0.90 9.88 -8.26
CA LEU A 114 -2.01 10.41 -9.06
C LEU A 114 -2.44 9.42 -10.14
N ILE A 115 -1.48 8.82 -10.85
CA ILE A 115 -1.75 7.76 -11.84
C ILE A 115 -2.50 6.59 -11.18
N HIS A 116 -2.04 6.09 -10.03
CA HIS A 116 -2.73 4.99 -9.31
C HIS A 116 -4.10 5.36 -8.74
N ARG A 117 -4.32 6.64 -8.37
CA ARG A 117 -5.56 7.09 -7.72
C ARG A 117 -6.68 7.40 -8.71
N LYS A 118 -6.36 8.02 -9.85
CA LYS A 118 -7.36 8.57 -10.78
C LYS A 118 -7.68 7.65 -11.97
N ASN A 119 -7.07 6.47 -12.08
CA ASN A 119 -7.11 5.69 -13.33
C ASN A 119 -6.72 6.58 -14.54
N TRP A 120 -5.84 7.56 -14.29
CA TRP A 120 -5.44 8.53 -15.29
C TRP A 120 -4.57 7.77 -16.28
N GLY A 121 -5.17 7.38 -17.42
CA GLY A 121 -4.46 6.69 -18.46
C GLY A 121 -3.26 7.52 -18.91
N ILE A 122 -2.16 6.85 -19.22
CA ILE A 122 -0.95 7.49 -19.76
C ILE A 122 -1.22 8.20 -21.11
N GLN A 123 -2.42 8.01 -21.69
CA GLN A 123 -2.91 8.65 -22.90
C GLN A 123 -3.31 10.13 -22.75
N GLU A 124 -3.67 10.62 -21.54
CA GLU A 124 -3.94 12.06 -21.32
C GLU A 124 -2.67 12.87 -21.04
N LEU A 125 -1.50 12.27 -21.25
CA LEU A 125 -0.25 12.96 -21.03
C LEU A 125 0.08 13.77 -22.29
N GLU A 126 -0.38 15.02 -22.37
CA GLU A 126 0.33 16.02 -23.17
C GLU A 126 1.78 16.03 -22.69
N ILE A 127 2.65 15.43 -23.50
CA ILE A 127 4.08 15.45 -23.32
C ILE A 127 4.49 16.85 -23.74
N LYS A 128 4.70 17.76 -22.79
CA LYS A 128 5.36 19.03 -23.07
C LYS A 128 6.83 18.72 -23.36
N THR A 129 7.11 18.28 -24.58
CA THR A 129 8.45 18.34 -25.16
C THR A 129 8.80 19.81 -25.30
N LYS A 130 9.70 20.29 -24.46
CA LYS A 130 10.53 21.46 -24.79
C LYS A 130 11.78 20.93 -25.48
#